data_AF-R3WMI5-F1
#
_entry.id   AF-R3WMI5-F1
#
_cell.length_a   1.000
_cell.length_b   1.000
_cell.length_c   1.000
_cell.angle_alpha   90.00
_cell.angle_beta   90.00
_cell.angle_gamma   90.00
#
_symmetry.space_group_name_H-M   'P 1'
#
loop_
_entity.id
_entity.type
_entity.pdbx_description
1 polymer ?
#
loop_
_entity_poly.entity_id
_entity_poly.type
_entity_poly.pdbx_seq_one_letter_code
_entity_poly.pdbx_strand_id
1 'polypeptide(L)'
;MNNYNNVDDLIAIHDLLIKNLQIFSSSFKIQKEKYKHAVLSDELASDFSDIDIERMKILFENGWITEEQLNLGEKINAFLEEMNKDKSLWTDEAVKKSLEWEKCREMGLELLESLGY
;
A
#
# COMPACT_ATOMS: atom_id res chain seq x y z
N MET A 1 -8.41 2.16 22.26
CA MET A 1 -7.03 1.81 21.88
C MET A 1 -6.91 0.31 21.98
N ASN A 2 -6.89 -0.38 20.84
CA ASN A 2 -6.56 -1.79 20.81
C ASN A 2 -5.06 -1.88 21.07
N ASN A 3 -4.71 -2.37 22.24
CA ASN A 3 -3.34 -2.64 22.64
C ASN A 3 -2.91 -3.93 21.93
N TYR A 4 -2.24 -3.82 20.79
CA TYR A 4 -1.56 -4.95 20.14
C TYR A 4 -0.33 -5.32 20.97
N ASN A 5 -0.58 -5.91 22.14
CA ASN A 5 0.40 -6.12 23.20
C ASN A 5 1.20 -7.42 23.06
N ASN A 6 0.89 -8.26 22.08
CA ASN A 6 1.64 -9.48 21.83
C ASN A 6 2.43 -9.37 20.52
N VAL A 7 3.70 -9.78 20.58
CA VAL A 7 4.64 -9.81 19.45
C VAL A 7 4.06 -10.60 18.27
N ASP A 8 3.30 -11.66 18.52
CA ASP A 8 2.65 -12.46 17.47
C ASP A 8 1.68 -11.64 16.61
N ASP A 9 0.94 -10.72 17.22
CA ASP A 9 0.01 -9.85 16.48
C ASP A 9 0.79 -8.86 15.60
N LEU A 10 1.89 -8.31 16.12
CA LEU A 10 2.74 -7.39 15.38
C LEU A 10 3.45 -8.08 14.20
N ILE A 11 3.90 -9.34 14.38
CA ILE A 11 4.42 -10.18 13.29
C ILE A 11 3.35 -10.39 12.22
N ALA A 12 2.12 -10.75 12.63
CA ALA A 12 1.04 -10.98 11.67
C ALA A 12 0.67 -9.70 10.89
N ILE A 13 0.64 -8.55 11.57
CA ILE A 13 0.40 -7.24 10.94
C ILE A 13 1.50 -6.90 9.95
N HIS A 14 2.76 -7.08 10.34
CA HIS A 14 3.92 -6.87 9.48
C HIS A 14 3.87 -7.77 8.24
N ASP A 15 3.65 -9.07 8.41
CA ASP A 15 3.56 -10.03 7.30
C ASP A 15 2.43 -9.69 6.31
N LEU A 16 1.29 -9.20 6.82
CA LEU A 16 0.18 -8.76 5.98
C LEU A 16 0.52 -7.48 5.22
N LEU A 17 1.17 -6.51 5.87
CA LEU A 17 1.65 -5.29 5.22
C LEU A 17 2.63 -5.64 4.08
N ILE A 18 3.63 -6.48 4.34
CA ILE A 18 4.62 -6.89 3.33
C ILE A 18 3.95 -7.59 2.15
N LYS A 19 3.02 -8.53 2.40
CA LYS A 19 2.29 -9.22 1.33
C LYS A 19 1.47 -8.25 0.48
N ASN A 20 0.81 -7.27 1.10
CA ASN A 20 0.05 -6.28 0.38
C ASN A 20 0.95 -5.35 -0.43
N LEU A 21 2.04 -4.84 0.15
CA LEU A 21 3.03 -4.02 -0.57
C LEU A 21 3.64 -4.76 -1.76
N GLN A 22 3.95 -6.06 -1.62
CA GLN A 22 4.42 -6.87 -2.74
C GLN A 22 3.42 -6.91 -3.90
N ILE A 23 2.12 -7.01 -3.62
CA ILE A 23 1.08 -6.93 -4.66
C ILE A 23 0.97 -5.52 -5.20
N PHE A 24 0.88 -4.52 -4.32
CA PHE A 24 0.73 -3.11 -4.67
C PHE A 24 1.84 -2.65 -5.62
N SER A 25 3.09 -3.03 -5.35
CA SER A 25 4.27 -2.66 -6.14
C SER A 25 4.51 -3.56 -7.36
N SER A 26 3.75 -4.64 -7.52
CA SER A 26 3.93 -5.58 -8.62
C SER A 26 3.35 -5.09 -9.95
N SER A 27 3.69 -5.78 -11.03
CA SER A 27 3.11 -5.51 -12.35
C SER A 27 1.59 -5.66 -12.36
N PHE A 28 0.92 -4.92 -13.26
CA PHE A 28 -0.52 -5.03 -13.50
C PHE A 28 -1.04 -6.47 -13.63
N LYS A 29 -0.26 -7.36 -14.27
CA LYS A 29 -0.64 -8.77 -14.44
C LYS A 29 -0.81 -9.48 -13.10
N ILE A 30 0.13 -9.28 -12.16
CA ILE A 30 0.11 -9.90 -10.83
C ILE A 30 -1.01 -9.29 -9.99
N GLN A 31 -1.12 -7.96 -10.00
CA GLN A 31 -2.21 -7.23 -9.35
C GLN A 31 -3.59 -7.74 -9.82
N LYS A 32 -3.82 -7.86 -11.13
CA LYS A 32 -5.11 -8.30 -11.66
C LYS A 32 -5.43 -9.76 -11.36
N GLU A 33 -4.41 -10.60 -11.20
CA GLU A 33 -4.60 -11.99 -10.77
C GLU A 33 -5.08 -12.09 -9.31
N LYS A 34 -4.69 -11.13 -8.46
CA LYS A 34 -5.19 -11.04 -7.09
C LYS A 34 -6.64 -10.54 -7.04
N TYR A 35 -6.97 -9.47 -7.78
CA TYR A 35 -8.28 -8.79 -7.73
C TYR A 35 -9.16 -9.09 -8.96
N LYS A 36 -9.39 -10.38 -9.25
CA LYS A 36 -10.06 -10.84 -10.49
C LYS A 36 -11.48 -10.31 -10.71
N HIS A 37 -12.20 -9.93 -9.66
CA HIS A 37 -13.63 -9.60 -9.72
C HIS A 37 -13.98 -8.17 -9.31
N ALA A 38 -12.98 -7.33 -9.10
CA ALA A 38 -13.16 -5.95 -8.65
C ALA A 38 -12.47 -4.95 -9.58
N VAL A 39 -12.84 -3.67 -9.42
CA VAL A 39 -12.16 -2.54 -10.06
C VAL A 39 -10.79 -2.43 -9.40
N LEU A 40 -9.74 -2.69 -10.16
CA LEU A 40 -8.41 -2.87 -9.60
C LEU A 40 -7.87 -1.59 -8.95
N SER A 41 -8.16 -0.43 -9.53
CA SER A 41 -7.76 0.87 -8.96
C SER A 41 -8.32 1.07 -7.56
N ASP A 42 -9.59 0.72 -7.38
CA ASP A 42 -10.32 0.97 -6.14
C ASP A 42 -9.82 0.02 -5.05
N GLU A 43 -9.64 -1.25 -5.37
CA GLU A 43 -9.10 -2.23 -4.42
C GLU A 43 -7.67 -1.89 -4.00
N LEU A 44 -6.79 -1.53 -4.94
CA LEU A 44 -5.40 -1.17 -4.62
C LEU A 44 -5.35 0.09 -3.74
N ALA A 45 -6.17 1.10 -4.05
CA ALA A 45 -6.20 2.33 -3.26
C ALA A 45 -6.79 2.08 -1.88
N SER A 46 -7.93 1.41 -1.77
CA SER A 46 -8.57 1.13 -0.47
C SER A 46 -7.73 0.20 0.40
N ASP A 47 -7.15 -0.87 -0.14
CA ASP A 47 -6.26 -1.75 0.63
C ASP A 47 -5.07 -0.95 1.18
N PHE A 48 -4.49 -0.05 0.38
CA PHE A 48 -3.39 0.77 0.83
C PHE A 48 -3.81 1.83 1.87
N SER A 49 -4.76 2.69 1.49
CA SER A 49 -5.19 3.86 2.26
C SER A 49 -5.93 3.50 3.55
N ASP A 50 -6.82 2.52 3.51
CA ASP A 50 -7.69 2.18 4.64
C ASP A 50 -7.08 1.10 5.53
N ILE A 51 -6.24 0.22 4.98
CA ILE A 51 -5.72 -0.94 5.70
C ILE A 51 -4.22 -0.79 5.97
N ASP A 52 -3.39 -0.62 4.95
CA ASP A 52 -1.93 -0.65 5.12
C ASP A 52 -1.41 0.56 5.89
N ILE A 53 -1.98 1.76 5.70
CA ILE A 53 -1.65 2.93 6.53
C ILE A 53 -1.93 2.68 8.01
N GLU A 54 -3.05 2.04 8.35
CA GLU A 54 -3.37 1.71 9.74
C GLU A 54 -2.37 0.70 10.32
N ARG A 55 -2.00 -0.32 9.54
CA ARG A 55 -0.95 -1.28 9.93
C ARG A 55 0.39 -0.59 10.17
N MET A 56 0.78 0.33 9.29
CA MET A 56 2.02 1.09 9.44
C MET A 56 2.01 1.93 10.72
N LYS A 57 0.90 2.61 11.03
CA LYS A 57 0.76 3.36 12.29
C LYS A 57 0.93 2.46 13.51
N ILE A 58 0.26 1.30 13.52
CA ILE A 58 0.40 0.31 14.60
C ILE A 58 1.86 -0.13 14.75
N LEU A 59 2.53 -0.47 13.65
CA LEU A 59 3.93 -0.90 13.66
C LEU A 59 4.87 0.22 14.12
N PHE A 60 4.62 1.46 13.72
CA PHE A 60 5.40 2.63 14.12
C PHE A 60 5.27 2.91 15.63
N GLU A 61 4.04 2.92 16.14
CA GLU A 61 3.76 3.10 17.58
C GLU A 61 4.45 2.02 18.45
N ASN A 62 4.71 0.84 17.88
CA ASN A 62 5.41 -0.26 18.54
C ASN A 62 6.91 -0.35 18.20
N GLY A 63 7.46 0.60 17.43
CA GLY A 63 8.89 0.67 17.10
C GLY A 63 9.40 -0.38 16.09
N TRP A 64 8.50 -0.98 15.31
CA TRP A 64 8.84 -1.97 14.27
C TRP A 64 9.26 -1.33 12.95
N ILE A 65 8.75 -0.13 12.67
CA ILE A 65 9.13 0.66 11.50
C ILE A 65 9.57 2.06 11.95
N THR A 66 10.38 2.72 11.13
CA THR A 66 10.89 4.07 11.38
C THR A 66 9.88 5.14 10.96
N GLU A 67 10.10 6.37 11.44
CA GLU A 67 9.33 7.53 10.99
C GLU A 67 9.52 7.78 9.48
N GLU A 68 10.71 7.53 8.94
CA GLU A 68 10.99 7.66 7.51
C GLU A 68 10.13 6.68 6.67
N GLN A 69 10.01 5.44 7.12
CA GLN A 69 9.16 4.43 6.49
C GLN A 69 7.68 4.80 6.57
N LEU A 70 7.20 5.28 7.73
CA LEU A 70 5.83 5.77 7.86
C LEU A 70 5.55 6.94 6.91
N ASN A 71 6.48 7.91 6.84
CA ASN A 71 6.37 9.07 5.96
C ASN A 71 6.33 8.68 4.46
N LEU A 72 7.02 7.61 4.05
CA LEU A 72 6.89 7.08 2.68
C LEU A 72 5.48 6.55 2.42
N GLY A 73 4.92 5.79 3.36
CA GLY A 73 3.53 5.33 3.29
C GLY A 73 2.54 6.50 3.17
N GLU A 74 2.68 7.51 4.03
CA GLU A 74 1.82 8.70 4.01
C GLU A 74 1.93 9.49 2.70
N LYS A 75 3.12 9.57 2.10
CA LYS A 75 3.31 10.20 0.78
C LYS A 75 2.56 9.46 -0.33
N ILE A 76 2.59 8.12 -0.33
CA ILE A 76 1.82 7.31 -1.29
C ILE A 76 0.33 7.58 -1.10
N ASN A 77 -0.14 7.56 0.15
CA ASN A 77 -1.55 7.83 0.46
C ASN A 77 -1.99 9.23 0.00
N ALA A 78 -1.18 10.25 0.28
CA ALA A 78 -1.45 11.60 -0.19
C ALA A 78 -1.50 11.70 -1.73
N PHE A 79 -0.65 10.94 -2.43
CA PHE A 79 -0.65 10.92 -3.89
C PHE A 79 -1.90 10.23 -4.46
N LEU A 80 -2.36 9.12 -3.86
CA LEU A 80 -3.64 8.48 -4.20
C LEU A 80 -4.82 9.45 -3.99
N GLU A 81 -4.81 10.23 -2.92
CA GLU A 81 -5.82 11.27 -2.69
C GLU A 81 -5.77 12.40 -3.73
N GLU A 82 -4.58 12.77 -4.22
CA GLU A 82 -4.47 13.72 -5.32
C GLU A 82 -5.05 13.16 -6.63
N MET A 83 -4.88 11.87 -6.89
CA MET A 83 -5.44 11.19 -8.05
C MET A 83 -6.98 11.19 -8.06
N ASN A 84 -7.65 11.35 -6.91
CA ASN A 84 -9.12 11.49 -6.83
C ASN A 84 -9.66 12.71 -7.63
N LYS A 85 -8.80 13.70 -7.91
CA LYS A 85 -9.16 14.88 -8.73
C LYS A 85 -9.37 14.53 -10.20
N ASP A 86 -8.82 13.41 -10.68
CA ASP A 86 -8.99 12.92 -12.04
C ASP A 86 -9.63 11.54 -12.06
N LYS A 87 -10.93 11.50 -12.37
CA LYS A 87 -11.72 10.27 -12.45
C LYS A 87 -11.21 9.28 -13.52
N SER A 88 -10.46 9.74 -14.53
CA SER A 88 -9.95 8.86 -15.58
C SER A 88 -8.88 7.89 -15.07
N LEU A 89 -8.24 8.20 -13.93
CA LEU A 89 -7.24 7.36 -13.28
C LEU A 89 -7.84 6.14 -12.55
N TRP A 90 -9.16 6.10 -12.35
CA TRP A 90 -9.85 5.08 -11.54
C TRP A 90 -10.45 3.99 -12.42
N THR A 91 -9.59 3.39 -13.25
CA THR A 91 -9.94 2.26 -14.12
C THR A 91 -8.79 1.28 -14.20
N ASP A 92 -9.08 0.00 -14.45
CA ASP A 92 -8.05 -1.03 -14.69
C ASP A 92 -7.07 -0.64 -15.80
N GLU A 93 -7.55 0.04 -16.85
CA GLU A 93 -6.71 0.46 -17.97
C GLU A 93 -5.74 1.56 -17.55
N ALA A 94 -6.15 2.47 -16.66
CA ALA A 94 -5.27 3.45 -16.06
C ALA A 94 -4.23 2.79 -15.16
N VAL A 95 -4.61 1.83 -14.31
CA VAL A 95 -3.65 1.06 -13.49
C VAL A 95 -2.54 0.44 -14.36
N LYS A 96 -2.92 -0.04 -15.55
CA LYS A 96 -1.99 -0.66 -16.49
C LYS A 96 -1.04 0.32 -17.19
N LYS A 97 -1.47 1.55 -17.47
CA LYS A 97 -0.79 2.43 -18.46
C LYS A 97 -0.43 3.82 -17.96
N SER A 98 -1.07 4.31 -16.91
CA SER A 98 -0.88 5.68 -16.46
C SER A 98 0.43 5.83 -15.69
N LEU A 99 1.06 7.00 -15.82
CA LEU A 99 2.30 7.32 -15.14
C LEU A 99 2.07 7.47 -13.62
N GLU A 100 0.87 7.87 -13.22
CA GLU A 100 0.47 8.00 -11.83
C GLU A 100 0.46 6.64 -11.14
N TRP A 101 -0.17 5.63 -11.73
CA TRP A 101 -0.17 4.28 -11.17
C TRP A 101 1.21 3.61 -11.26
N GLU A 102 2.02 3.94 -12.27
CA GLU A 102 3.44 3.55 -12.31
C GLU A 102 4.21 4.13 -11.13
N LYS A 103 4.07 5.43 -10.89
CA LYS A 103 4.70 6.11 -9.76
C LYS A 103 4.23 5.55 -8.41
N CYS A 104 2.94 5.21 -8.26
CA CYS A 104 2.46 4.50 -7.07
C CYS A 104 3.23 3.20 -6.84
N ARG A 105 3.41 2.38 -7.88
CA ARG A 105 4.17 1.13 -7.76
C ARG A 105 5.64 1.36 -7.41
N GLU A 106 6.27 2.37 -8.01
CA GLU A 106 7.65 2.73 -7.72
C GLU A 106 7.84 3.16 -6.26
N MET A 107 6.97 4.06 -5.76
CA MET A 107 7.00 4.47 -4.35
C MET A 107 6.69 3.30 -3.41
N GLY A 108 5.76 2.44 -3.78
CA GLY A 108 5.46 1.22 -3.03
C GLY A 108 6.67 0.26 -2.99
N LEU A 109 7.45 0.18 -4.07
CA LEU A 109 8.67 -0.62 -4.12
C LEU A 109 9.76 -0.01 -3.24
N GLU A 110 9.95 1.31 -3.30
CA GLU A 110 10.87 2.03 -2.41
C GLU A 110 10.53 1.78 -0.93
N LEU A 111 9.25 1.83 -0.57
CA LEU A 111 8.79 1.49 0.78
C LEU A 111 9.10 0.03 1.13
N LEU A 112 8.81 -0.91 0.23
CA LEU A 112 9.09 -2.33 0.44
C LEU A 112 10.60 -2.60 0.66
N GLU A 113 11.45 -2.00 -0.17
CA GLU A 113 12.91 -2.09 -0.07
C GLU A 113 13.42 -1.49 1.24
N SER A 114 12.86 -0.36 1.67
CA SER A 114 13.21 0.27 2.94
C SER A 114 12.86 -0.61 4.15
N LEU A 115 11.85 -1.49 4.03
CA LEU A 115 11.46 -2.50 5.03
C LEU A 115 12.32 -3.78 4.95
N GLY A 116 13.24 -3.86 3.99
CA GLY A 116 14.19 -4.96 3.82
C GLY A 116 13.74 -6.08 2.88
N TYR A 117 12.82 -5.80 1.93
CA TYR A 117 12.27 -6.78 0.97
C TYR A 117 12.44 -6.33 -0.47
#